data_AF-A0A0P4UWN3-F1
#
_entry.id   AF-A0A0P4UWN3-F1
#
_cell.length_a   1.000
_cell.length_b   1.000
_cell.length_c   1.000
_cell.angle_alpha   90.00
_cell.angle_beta   90.00
_cell.angle_gamma   90.00
#
_symmetry.space_group_name_H-M   'P 1'
#
loop_
_entity.id
_entity.type
_entity.pdbx_description
1 polymer ?
#
loop_
_entity_poly.entity_id
_entity_poly.type
_entity_poly.pdbx_seq_one_letter_code
_entity_poly.pdbx_strand_id
1 'polypeptide(L)'
;MNSQVSAATLCCYTNATRHIQIVRIVDLPNWYFERVVFPGERLMFEAPQAAHLEIHAGARSTLTDTISCERLRVRDSDSIASLLAACVP
;
A
#
# COMPACT_ATOMS: atom_id res chain seq x y z
N MET A 1 8.09 -23.85 -18.35
CA MET A 1 8.87 -22.99 -17.44
C MET A 1 8.04 -21.75 -17.17
N ASN A 2 7.17 -21.77 -16.14
CA ASN A 2 6.44 -20.57 -15.74
C ASN A 2 7.38 -19.73 -14.90
N SER A 3 7.79 -18.59 -15.46
CA SER A 3 8.54 -17.55 -14.78
C SER A 3 7.67 -16.94 -13.69
N GLN A 4 7.50 -17.63 -12.56
CA GLN A 4 6.95 -17.05 -11.35
C GLN A 4 8.07 -16.27 -10.66
N VAL A 5 8.55 -15.23 -11.36
CA VAL A 5 9.28 -14.15 -10.72
C VAL A 5 8.31 -13.57 -9.70
N SER A 6 8.76 -13.36 -8.47
CA SER A 6 8.05 -12.58 -7.45
C SER A 6 7.86 -11.14 -7.94
N ALA A 7 7.05 -10.95 -8.97
CA ALA A 7 6.84 -9.69 -9.65
C ALA A 7 6.10 -8.78 -8.69
N ALA A 8 6.78 -7.72 -8.25
CA ALA A 8 6.15 -6.67 -7.48
C ALA A 8 4.91 -6.21 -8.25
N THR A 9 3.77 -6.14 -7.56
CA THR A 9 2.52 -5.69 -8.17
C THR A 9 2.25 -4.26 -7.75
N LEU A 10 1.69 -3.47 -8.65
CA LEU A 10 1.26 -2.11 -8.37
C LEU A 10 0.13 -2.14 -7.33
N CYS A 11 0.36 -1.47 -6.21
CA CYS A 11 -0.58 -1.31 -5.11
C CYS A 11 -0.97 0.17 -4.98
N CYS A 12 -2.22 0.43 -4.62
CA CYS A 12 -2.72 1.76 -4.29
C CYS A 12 -3.23 1.81 -2.85
N TYR A 13 -2.73 2.77 -2.08
CA TYR A 13 -3.25 3.14 -0.77
C TYR A 13 -3.67 4.61 -0.78
N THR A 14 -4.78 4.95 -0.13
CA THR A 14 -5.21 6.35 0.04
C THR A 14 -5.47 6.60 1.51
N ASN A 15 -4.85 7.64 2.06
CA ASN A 15 -5.09 8.04 3.44
C ASN A 15 -6.40 8.83 3.50
N ALA A 16 -7.52 8.17 3.80
CA ALA A 16 -8.82 8.82 4.00
C ALA A 16 -8.94 9.56 5.36
N THR A 17 -7.91 9.49 6.21
CA THR A 17 -7.92 10.11 7.53
C THR A 17 -7.49 11.58 7.49
N ARG A 18 -7.72 12.31 8.59
CA ARG A 18 -7.31 13.72 8.75
C ARG A 18 -5.91 13.89 9.36
N HIS A 19 -5.18 12.80 9.53
CA HIS A 19 -3.86 12.80 10.15
C HIS A 19 -2.81 12.28 9.18
N ILE A 20 -1.58 12.76 9.32
CA ILE A 20 -0.44 12.23 8.58
C ILE A 20 -0.22 10.79 9.04
N GLN A 21 -0.02 9.91 8.08
CA GLN A 21 0.28 8.50 8.32
C GLN A 21 1.65 8.16 7.74
N ILE A 22 2.31 7.18 8.34
CA ILE A 22 3.55 6.60 7.85
C ILE A 22 3.24 5.15 7.53
N VAL A 23 3.40 4.76 6.28
CA VAL A 23 3.21 3.38 5.84
C VAL A 23 4.53 2.67 5.69
N ARG A 24 4.59 1.40 6.10
CA ARG A 24 5.81 0.58 6.16
C ARG A 24 5.55 -0.83 5.66
N ILE A 25 6.58 -1.48 5.12
CA ILE A 25 6.56 -2.92 4.85
C ILE A 25 7.71 -3.55 5.62
N VAL A 26 7.39 -4.41 6.58
CA VAL A 26 8.38 -5.07 7.46
C VAL A 26 8.39 -6.60 7.32
N ASP A 27 7.41 -7.17 6.63
CA ASP A 27 7.23 -8.62 6.50
C ASP A 27 8.28 -9.33 5.64
N LEU A 28 9.06 -8.59 4.85
CA LEU A 28 9.97 -9.18 3.87
C LEU A 28 11.44 -8.90 4.22
N PRO A 29 12.28 -9.95 4.34
CA PRO A 29 13.70 -9.76 4.58
C PRO A 29 14.35 -9.06 3.37
N ASN A 30 15.19 -8.06 3.63
CA ASN A 30 15.86 -7.21 2.63
C ASN A 30 14.92 -6.28 1.82
N TRP A 31 13.69 -6.09 2.27
CA TRP A 31 12.77 -5.10 1.69
C TRP A 31 12.59 -3.94 2.68
N TYR A 32 13.15 -2.77 2.35
CA TYR A 32 12.94 -1.56 3.14
C TYR A 32 11.99 -0.63 2.40
N PHE A 33 10.78 -0.49 2.92
CA PHE A 33 9.80 0.44 2.39
C PHE A 33 9.18 1.24 3.53
N GLU A 34 9.27 2.56 3.41
CA GLU A 34 8.68 3.52 4.34
C GLU A 34 8.29 4.78 3.57
N ARG A 35 7.04 5.22 3.71
CA ARG A 35 6.53 6.43 3.07
C ARG A 35 5.59 7.18 3.98
N VAL A 36 5.63 8.51 3.90
CA VAL A 36 4.66 9.39 4.55
C VAL A 36 3.49 9.60 3.60
N VAL A 37 2.27 9.52 4.10
CA VAL A 37 1.03 9.74 3.34
C VAL A 37 0.22 10.82 4.05
N PHE A 38 0.05 11.95 3.38
CA PHE A 38 -0.73 13.08 3.90
C PHE A 38 -2.23 12.79 3.87
N PRO A 39 -3.04 13.49 4.68
CA PRO A 39 -4.49 13.43 4.61
C PRO A 39 -5.01 13.64 3.19
N GLY A 40 -5.79 12.68 2.67
CA GLY A 40 -6.34 12.69 1.32
C GLY A 40 -5.33 12.37 0.20
N GLU A 41 -4.07 12.09 0.54
CA GLU A 41 -3.06 11.71 -0.44
C GLU A 41 -3.21 10.24 -0.85
N ARG A 42 -2.93 9.98 -2.12
CA ARG A 42 -2.85 8.66 -2.70
C ARG A 42 -1.41 8.26 -2.91
N LEU A 43 -1.01 7.16 -2.30
CA LEU A 43 0.28 6.53 -2.50
C LEU A 43 0.14 5.32 -3.43
N MET A 44 0.85 5.35 -4.56
CA MET A 44 1.06 4.19 -5.41
C MET A 44 2.47 3.66 -5.21
N PHE A 45 2.60 2.34 -5.08
CA PHE A 45 3.89 1.69 -4.86
C PHE A 45 3.86 0.26 -5.41
N GLU A 46 5.03 -0.29 -5.70
CA GLU A 46 5.15 -1.68 -6.13
C GLU A 46 5.64 -2.52 -4.95
N ALA A 47 4.92 -3.60 -4.64
CA ALA A 47 5.31 -4.53 -3.59
C ALA A 47 4.91 -5.97 -3.96
N PRO A 48 5.60 -6.99 -3.44
CA PRO A 48 5.17 -8.37 -3.60
C PRO A 48 3.78 -8.59 -3.00
N GLN A 49 2.96 -9.42 -3.64
CA GLN A 49 1.59 -9.74 -3.16
C GLN A 49 1.57 -10.28 -1.73
N ALA A 50 2.64 -10.98 -1.32
CA ALA A 50 2.80 -11.54 0.02
C ALA A 50 3.21 -10.51 1.10
N ALA A 51 3.49 -9.26 0.73
CA ALA A 51 3.85 -8.21 1.68
C ALA A 51 2.61 -7.63 2.39
N HIS A 52 2.80 -7.10 3.59
CA HIS A 52 1.79 -6.30 4.29
C HIS A 52 2.25 -4.85 4.44
N LEU A 53 1.31 -3.94 4.26
CA LEU A 53 1.48 -2.51 4.48
C LEU A 53 0.98 -2.18 5.89
N GLU A 54 1.92 -1.89 6.77
CA GLU A 54 1.66 -1.38 8.11
C GLU A 54 1.40 0.12 8.06
N ILE A 55 0.31 0.58 8.64
CA ILE A 55 -0.10 1.99 8.70
C ILE A 55 0.12 2.49 10.12
N HIS A 56 1.05 3.42 10.29
CA HIS A 56 1.34 4.07 11.55
C HIS A 56 0.75 5.48 11.54
N ALA A 57 -0.04 5.82 12.56
CA ALA A 57 -0.66 7.14 12.66
C ALA A 57 -0.30 7.84 13.98
N GLY A 58 -0.46 9.17 13.98
CA GLY A 58 -0.27 10.02 15.15
C GLY A 58 1.19 10.32 15.49
N ALA A 59 1.40 11.12 16.55
CA ALA A 59 2.72 11.64 16.91
C ALA A 59 3.72 10.58 17.41
N ARG A 60 3.23 9.40 17.83
CA ARG A 60 4.06 8.29 18.31
C ARG A 60 4.27 7.20 17.27
N SER A 61 3.81 7.41 16.03
CA SER A 61 3.84 6.40 14.95
C SER A 61 3.29 5.05 15.42
N THR A 62 2.11 5.07 16.05
CA THR A 62 1.48 3.85 16.57
C THR A 62 0.90 3.07 15.41
N LEU A 63 1.26 1.78 15.31
CA LEU A 63 0.67 0.87 14.34
C LEU A 63 -0.85 0.87 14.55
N THR A 64 -1.55 1.36 13.54
CA THR A 64 -3.00 1.55 13.55
C THR A 64 -3.68 0.43 12.78
N ASP A 65 -3.10 0.02 11.65
CA ASP A 65 -3.66 -1.03 10.82
C ASP A 65 -2.57 -1.73 9.99
N THR A 66 -2.88 -2.93 9.51
CA THR A 66 -1.99 -3.73 8.67
C THR A 66 -2.79 -4.34 7.51
N ILE A 67 -2.47 -3.94 6.28
CA ILE A 67 -3.23 -4.32 5.08
C ILE A 67 -2.35 -5.12 4.13
N SER A 68 -2.79 -6.32 3.73
CA SER A 68 -2.06 -7.12 2.72
C SER A 68 -1.99 -6.41 1.37
N CYS A 69 -0.81 -6.39 0.74
CA CYS A 69 -0.60 -5.81 -0.59
C CYS A 69 -1.47 -6.49 -1.66
N GLU A 70 -1.82 -7.76 -1.46
CA GLU A 70 -2.82 -8.46 -2.27
C GLU A 70 -4.17 -7.71 -2.38
N ARG A 71 -4.60 -7.06 -1.29
CA ARG A 71 -5.85 -6.28 -1.26
C ARG A 71 -5.70 -4.90 -1.89
N LEU A 72 -4.51 -4.31 -1.76
CA LEU A 72 -4.18 -2.99 -2.32
C LEU A 72 -3.82 -3.05 -3.81
N ARG A 73 -3.60 -4.25 -4.34
CA ARG A 73 -3.23 -4.49 -5.73
C ARG A 73 -4.25 -3.88 -6.69
N VAL A 74 -3.75 -3.06 -7.59
CA VAL A 74 -4.48 -2.56 -8.76
C VAL A 74 -4.66 -3.72 -9.76
N ARG A 75 -5.89 -3.91 -10.25
CA ARG A 75 -6.19 -4.92 -11.27
C ARG A 75 -6.20 -4.26 -12.65
N ASP A 76 -5.70 -4.95 -13.67
CA ASP A 76 -5.61 -4.43 -15.06
C ASP A 76 -6.97 -4.03 -15.67
N SER A 77 -8.07 -4.57 -15.15
CA SER A 77 -9.44 -4.22 -15.56
C SER A 77 -9.97 -2.92 -14.95
N ASP A 78 -9.16 -2.25 -14.12
CA ASP A 78 -9.51 -0.99 -13.49
C ASP A 78 -9.32 0.12 -14.51
N SER A 79 -10.40 0.45 -15.23
CA SER A 79 -10.42 1.61 -16.12
C SER A 79 -9.93 2.85 -15.38
N ILE A 80 -9.37 3.85 -16.05
CA ILE A 80 -8.84 5.09 -15.42
C ILE A 80 -9.88 5.76 -14.48
N ALA A 81 -11.17 5.55 -14.75
CA ALA A 81 -12.29 5.94 -13.90
C ALA A 81 -12.40 5.12 -12.59
N SER A 82 -12.14 3.83 -12.62
CA SER A 82 -12.07 2.97 -11.44
C SER A 82 -10.81 3.21 -10.64
N LEU A 83 -9.68 3.58 -11.25
CA LEU A 83 -8.45 3.90 -10.50
C LEU A 83 -8.69 5.08 -9.54
N LEU A 84 -9.56 6.01 -9.92
CA LEU A 84 -10.00 7.11 -9.06
C LEU A 84 -10.89 6.64 -7.90
N ALA A 85 -11.60 5.51 -8.03
CA ALA A 85 -12.59 4.99 -7.08
C ALA A 85 -12.14 3.75 -6.26
N ALA A 86 -11.11 3.01 -6.70
CA ALA A 86 -10.74 1.70 -6.17
C ALA A 86 -9.69 1.75 -5.04
N CYS A 87 -9.11 2.92 -4.76
CA CYS A 87 -8.22 3.05 -3.62
C CYS A 87 -9.09 3.11 -2.35
N VAL A 88 -9.23 1.94 -1.73
CA VAL A 88 -10.04 1.65 -0.53
C VAL A 88 -9.82 2.71 0.56
N PRO A 89 -10.88 3.17 1.25
CA PRO A 89 -10.79 4.06 2.41
C PRO A 89 -10.31 3.38 3.69
#